data_AF-A0A935UDZ2-F1
#
_entry.id   AF-A0A935UDZ2-F1
#
_cell.length_a   1.000
_cell.length_b   1.000
_cell.length_c   1.000
_cell.angle_alpha   90.00
_cell.angle_beta   90.00
_cell.angle_gamma   90.00
#
_symmetry.space_group_name_H-M   'P 1'
#
loop_
_entity.id
_entity.type
_entity.pdbx_description
1 polymer ?
#
loop_
_entity_poly.entity_id
_entity_poly.type
_entity_poly.pdbx_seq_one_letter_code
_entity_poly.pdbx_strand_id
1 'polypeptide(L)'
;MSRILAAAFLAIAAGCAMRPPHPETFTFAALGDTPYDAREEIDFDAMLGRISAEPHAFVVHVGDTMAGGGTHCADALYADRKRRFDASRHPFVLTPGDNDWTDCRRESNGRRDPLERLAKLREVFFADAFSLGRTRMPLAVQESCAERSKIGCVCPALPENRLWTKAKVVFATIHVVGSNDNRGFDAASDAEQRCREAANLAWLERAFRLAGTEGMRGLVIATQMNPFASYAGKVYDPLKARVAAEAKRLARPVLFVHGESHTYRFDRPFRDDAGARVGNVRRLEVFGSPQVGWVRVTVDPNDPDLFRVEPMGPPAPG
;
A
#
# COMPACT_ATOMS: atom_id res chain seq x y z
N MET A 1 -32.27 -56.67 -44.04
CA MET A 1 -31.21 -56.65 -43.01
C MET A 1 -30.57 -55.26 -43.01
N SER A 2 -31.10 -54.34 -42.20
CA SER A 2 -30.59 -52.96 -42.10
C SER A 2 -29.36 -52.92 -41.18
N ARG A 3 -28.23 -52.42 -41.70
CA ARG A 3 -27.03 -52.11 -40.91
C ARG A 3 -27.14 -50.68 -40.41
N ILE A 4 -27.30 -50.50 -39.10
CA ILE A 4 -27.24 -49.19 -38.43
C ILE A 4 -25.77 -48.92 -38.08
N LEU A 5 -25.21 -47.87 -38.68
CA LEU A 5 -23.90 -47.31 -38.32
C LEU A 5 -24.05 -46.48 -37.04
N ALA A 6 -23.41 -46.92 -35.95
CA ALA A 6 -23.28 -46.13 -34.74
C ALA A 6 -22.09 -45.16 -34.89
N ALA A 7 -22.36 -43.87 -34.98
CA ALA A 7 -21.34 -42.83 -34.93
C ALA A 7 -20.96 -42.58 -33.45
N ALA A 8 -19.69 -42.84 -33.11
CA ALA A 8 -19.15 -42.51 -31.80
C ALA A 8 -18.86 -41.00 -31.73
N PHE A 9 -19.65 -40.27 -30.95
CA PHE A 9 -19.35 -38.90 -30.56
C PHE A 9 -18.22 -38.92 -29.51
N LEU A 10 -17.01 -38.53 -29.91
CA LEU A 10 -15.91 -38.26 -29.00
C LEU A 10 -16.17 -36.90 -28.34
N ALA A 11 -16.68 -36.90 -27.11
CA ALA A 11 -16.83 -35.70 -26.30
C ALA A 11 -15.43 -35.20 -25.88
N ILE A 12 -14.93 -34.16 -26.54
CA ILE A 12 -13.74 -33.43 -26.09
C ILE A 12 -14.15 -32.64 -24.85
N ALA A 13 -13.98 -33.25 -23.68
CA ALA A 13 -14.01 -32.53 -22.42
C ALA A 13 -12.77 -31.62 -22.38
N ALA A 14 -12.90 -30.40 -22.92
CA ALA A 14 -11.99 -29.31 -22.62
C ALA A 14 -12.22 -28.91 -21.15
N GLY A 15 -11.75 -29.77 -20.23
CA GLY A 15 -11.67 -29.41 -18.83
C GLY A 15 -10.81 -28.17 -18.73
N CYS A 16 -11.35 -27.12 -18.11
CA CYS A 16 -10.55 -26.03 -17.56
C CYS A 16 -9.59 -26.64 -16.54
N ALA A 17 -8.47 -27.20 -17.00
CA ALA A 17 -7.40 -27.65 -16.14
C ALA A 17 -6.83 -26.38 -15.51
N MET A 18 -7.28 -26.07 -14.30
CA MET A 18 -6.67 -25.03 -13.48
C MET A 18 -5.20 -25.38 -13.36
N ARG A 19 -4.33 -24.60 -14.01
CA ARG A 19 -2.89 -24.76 -13.86
C ARG A 19 -2.58 -24.67 -12.36
N PRO A 20 -1.80 -25.61 -11.80
CA PRO A 20 -1.40 -25.50 -10.41
C PRO A 20 -0.63 -24.17 -10.22
N PRO A 21 -0.81 -23.52 -9.06
CA PRO A 21 -0.07 -22.30 -8.75
C PRO A 21 1.43 -22.55 -8.79
N HIS A 22 2.21 -21.54 -9.16
CA HIS A 22 3.67 -21.63 -9.15
C HIS A 22 4.18 -21.94 -7.73
N PRO A 23 5.30 -22.67 -7.54
CA PRO A 23 5.84 -22.98 -6.20
C PRO A 23 6.20 -21.75 -5.35
N GLU A 24 6.46 -20.62 -6.00
CA GLU A 24 6.72 -19.33 -5.35
C GLU A 24 5.46 -18.46 -5.17
N THR A 25 4.26 -19.00 -5.46
CA THR A 25 3.00 -18.30 -5.23
C THR A 25 2.82 -18.04 -3.74
N PHE A 26 2.39 -16.82 -3.42
CA PHE A 26 2.09 -16.43 -2.04
C PHE A 26 0.97 -15.40 -2.01
N THR A 27 0.44 -15.15 -0.82
CA THR A 27 -0.57 -14.10 -0.59
C THR A 27 -0.06 -13.07 0.42
N PHE A 28 -0.52 -11.84 0.32
CA PHE A 28 -0.40 -10.83 1.37
C PHE A 28 -1.75 -10.14 1.58
N ALA A 29 -1.95 -9.60 2.77
CA ALA A 29 -3.14 -8.81 3.09
C ALA A 29 -2.86 -7.32 2.92
N ALA A 30 -3.75 -6.59 2.27
CA ALA A 30 -3.74 -5.13 2.18
C ALA A 30 -4.96 -4.53 2.88
N LEU A 31 -4.74 -3.53 3.73
CA LEU A 31 -5.78 -2.78 4.46
C LEU A 31 -5.33 -1.34 4.73
N GLY A 32 -6.21 -0.49 5.24
CA GLY A 32 -5.95 0.92 5.52
C GLY A 32 -7.15 1.57 6.22
N ASP A 33 -7.01 2.86 6.52
CA ASP A 33 -8.13 3.77 6.86
C ASP A 33 -9.05 3.30 7.99
N THR A 34 -8.49 2.49 8.91
CA THR A 34 -9.16 1.89 10.08
C THR A 34 -8.11 1.53 11.13
N PRO A 35 -8.46 1.46 12.43
CA PRO A 35 -9.77 1.78 13.02
C PRO A 35 -9.89 3.25 13.48
N TYR A 36 -11.04 3.87 13.19
CA TYR A 36 -11.31 5.28 13.49
C TYR A 36 -12.07 5.50 14.80
N ASP A 37 -12.82 4.51 15.27
CA ASP A 37 -13.56 4.57 16.52
C ASP A 37 -13.50 3.27 17.32
N ALA A 38 -14.08 3.28 18.53
CA ALA A 38 -14.08 2.15 19.43
C ALA A 38 -14.80 0.91 18.88
N ARG A 39 -15.79 1.08 17.99
CA ARG A 39 -16.45 -0.05 17.34
C ARG A 39 -15.53 -0.65 16.29
N GLU A 40 -14.94 0.18 15.45
CA GLU A 40 -13.99 -0.27 14.43
C GLU A 40 -12.78 -0.94 15.04
N GLU A 41 -12.33 -0.52 16.23
CA GLU A 41 -11.25 -1.19 16.96
C GLU A 41 -11.55 -2.67 17.24
N ILE A 42 -12.78 -2.99 17.66
CA ILE A 42 -13.23 -4.37 17.88
C ILE A 42 -13.24 -5.14 16.55
N ASP A 43 -13.79 -4.52 15.50
CA ASP A 43 -13.89 -5.14 14.17
C ASP A 43 -12.51 -5.33 13.54
N PHE A 44 -11.55 -4.44 13.83
CA PHE A 44 -10.15 -4.50 13.39
C PHE A 44 -9.40 -5.65 14.07
N ASP A 45 -9.56 -5.80 15.39
CA ASP A 45 -8.96 -6.91 16.13
C ASP A 45 -9.51 -8.27 15.63
N ALA A 46 -10.82 -8.34 15.36
CA ALA A 46 -11.43 -9.52 14.75
C ALA A 46 -10.91 -9.78 13.32
N MET A 47 -10.73 -8.73 12.52
CA MET A 47 -10.15 -8.79 11.17
C MET A 47 -8.71 -9.31 11.21
N LEU A 48 -7.86 -8.80 12.10
CA LEU A 48 -6.50 -9.32 12.30
C LEU A 48 -6.50 -10.80 12.70
N GLY A 49 -7.49 -11.22 13.50
CA GLY A 49 -7.72 -12.64 13.82
C GLY A 49 -7.99 -13.49 12.58
N ARG A 50 -8.85 -13.02 11.66
CA ARG A 50 -9.16 -13.72 10.40
C ARG A 50 -7.93 -13.79 9.48
N ILE A 51 -7.22 -12.67 9.29
CA ILE A 51 -5.96 -12.62 8.52
C ILE A 51 -4.93 -13.60 9.12
N SER A 52 -4.86 -13.68 10.45
CA SER A 52 -3.94 -14.58 11.15
C SER A 52 -4.30 -16.07 11.04
N ALA A 53 -5.51 -16.42 10.59
CA ALA A 53 -5.96 -17.79 10.38
C ALA A 53 -5.56 -18.38 9.02
N GLU A 54 -5.07 -17.53 8.11
CA GLU A 54 -4.65 -17.91 6.76
C GLU A 54 -3.14 -17.70 6.55
N PRO A 55 -2.51 -18.45 5.63
CA PRO A 55 -1.10 -18.30 5.33
C PRO A 55 -0.86 -17.07 4.44
N HIS A 56 -0.51 -15.95 5.07
CA HIS A 56 -0.03 -14.75 4.38
C HIS A 56 1.46 -14.55 4.62
N ALA A 57 2.15 -13.97 3.64
CA ALA A 57 3.56 -13.65 3.76
C ALA A 57 3.81 -12.45 4.67
N PHE A 58 2.90 -11.48 4.63
CA PHE A 58 2.91 -10.25 5.40
C PHE A 58 1.56 -9.53 5.25
N VAL A 59 1.39 -8.47 6.02
CA VAL A 59 0.27 -7.54 6.01
C VAL A 59 0.82 -6.15 5.65
N VAL A 60 0.10 -5.40 4.81
CA VAL A 60 0.40 -4.01 4.46
C VAL A 60 -0.76 -3.11 4.86
N HIS A 61 -0.51 -2.17 5.76
CA HIS A 61 -1.45 -1.11 6.14
C HIS A 61 -1.07 0.20 5.46
N VAL A 62 -1.97 0.75 4.63
CA VAL A 62 -1.74 1.97 3.84
C VAL A 62 -2.15 3.24 4.58
N GLY A 63 -1.85 3.32 5.88
CA GLY A 63 -2.04 4.54 6.67
C GLY A 63 -3.45 4.77 7.18
N ASP A 64 -3.59 5.91 7.85
CA ASP A 64 -4.80 6.35 8.56
C ASP A 64 -5.27 5.33 9.58
N THR A 65 -4.52 5.28 10.67
CA THR A 65 -4.74 4.38 11.80
C THR A 65 -5.67 5.01 12.86
N MET A 66 -6.17 6.21 12.59
CA MET A 66 -7.08 6.99 13.43
C MET A 66 -7.89 7.95 12.56
N ALA A 67 -8.98 8.51 13.10
CA ALA A 67 -9.83 9.43 12.35
C ALA A 67 -9.20 10.83 12.20
N GLY A 68 -9.34 11.42 11.00
CA GLY A 68 -8.99 12.82 10.71
C GLY A 68 -9.85 13.87 11.42
N GLY A 69 -10.79 13.45 12.26
CA GLY A 69 -11.65 14.32 13.07
C GLY A 69 -12.16 13.62 14.32
N GLY A 70 -12.27 14.38 15.41
CA GLY A 70 -12.83 13.91 16.69
C GLY A 70 -11.98 12.90 17.46
N THR A 71 -10.77 12.58 16.96
CA THR A 71 -9.81 11.69 17.62
C THR A 71 -8.55 12.46 17.95
N HIS A 72 -8.24 12.62 19.23
CA HIS A 72 -7.05 13.32 19.67
C HIS A 72 -5.79 12.52 19.33
N CYS A 73 -4.79 13.16 18.69
CA CYS A 73 -3.49 12.56 18.41
C CYS A 73 -2.62 12.45 19.67
N ALA A 74 -3.11 11.71 20.67
CA ALA A 74 -2.44 11.47 21.93
C ALA A 74 -1.44 10.32 21.82
N ASP A 75 -0.34 10.39 22.58
CA ASP A 75 0.69 9.34 22.63
C ASP A 75 0.09 7.97 23.01
N ALA A 76 -0.94 7.95 23.85
CA ALA A 76 -1.68 6.75 24.21
C ALA A 76 -2.33 6.06 23.01
N LEU A 77 -2.81 6.82 22.02
CA LEU A 77 -3.41 6.28 20.80
C LEU A 77 -2.36 5.65 19.90
N TYR A 78 -1.19 6.30 19.72
CA TYR A 78 -0.07 5.68 19.00
C TYR A 78 0.38 4.37 19.65
N ALA A 79 0.55 4.36 20.98
CA ALA A 79 0.90 3.16 21.73
C ALA A 79 -0.15 2.05 21.59
N ASP A 80 -1.42 2.44 21.50
CA ASP A 80 -2.53 1.52 21.32
C ASP A 80 -2.59 0.90 19.92
N ARG A 81 -2.42 1.71 18.86
CA ARG A 81 -2.27 1.20 17.49
C ARG A 81 -1.04 0.29 17.36
N LYS A 82 0.09 0.66 17.98
CA LYS A 82 1.30 -0.17 18.05
C LYS A 82 1.01 -1.55 18.65
N ARG A 83 0.30 -1.61 19.78
CA ARG A 83 -0.08 -2.89 20.41
C ARG A 83 -0.91 -3.79 19.49
N ARG A 84 -1.87 -3.22 18.76
CA ARG A 84 -2.71 -3.99 17.80
C ARG A 84 -1.89 -4.50 16.62
N PHE A 85 -1.05 -3.66 16.02
CA PHE A 85 -0.20 -4.06 14.90
C PHE A 85 0.84 -5.12 15.32
N ASP A 86 1.42 -4.98 16.52
CA ASP A 86 2.31 -5.98 17.10
C ASP A 86 1.61 -7.30 17.43
N ALA A 87 0.28 -7.32 17.56
CA ALA A 87 -0.48 -8.56 17.78
C ALA A 87 -0.63 -9.41 16.51
N SER A 88 -0.39 -8.84 15.32
CA SER A 88 -0.40 -9.58 14.06
C SER A 88 0.56 -10.78 14.10
N ARG A 89 0.08 -11.96 13.69
CA ARG A 89 0.94 -13.15 13.58
C ARG A 89 1.95 -13.04 12.44
N HIS A 90 1.60 -12.29 11.41
CA HIS A 90 2.41 -12.08 10.22
C HIS A 90 3.22 -10.77 10.34
N PRO A 91 4.34 -10.62 9.60
CA PRO A 91 5.01 -9.33 9.45
C PRO A 91 4.02 -8.25 9.03
N PHE A 92 4.00 -7.15 9.77
CA PHE A 92 3.06 -6.05 9.55
C PHE A 92 3.82 -4.80 9.12
N VAL A 93 3.60 -4.38 7.87
CA VAL A 93 4.22 -3.21 7.25
C VAL A 93 3.22 -2.07 7.26
N LEU A 94 3.64 -0.90 7.76
CA LEU A 94 2.85 0.32 7.79
C LEU A 94 3.49 1.37 6.88
N THR A 95 2.69 2.09 6.11
CA THR A 95 3.00 3.44 5.65
C THR A 95 2.00 4.41 6.29
N PRO A 96 2.37 5.65 6.66
CA PRO A 96 1.45 6.59 7.29
C PRO A 96 0.45 7.20 6.30
N GLY A 97 -0.64 7.71 6.85
CA GLY A 97 -1.59 8.64 6.22
C GLY A 97 -1.61 10.00 6.90
N ASP A 98 -2.49 10.90 6.45
CA ASP A 98 -2.60 12.26 6.99
C ASP A 98 -3.20 12.29 8.39
N ASN A 99 -4.13 11.36 8.69
CA ASN A 99 -4.72 11.26 10.04
C ASN A 99 -3.70 10.87 11.10
N ASP A 100 -2.61 10.22 10.70
CA ASP A 100 -1.59 9.74 11.61
C ASP A 100 -0.67 10.87 12.12
N TRP A 101 -0.61 12.04 11.46
CA TRP A 101 0.24 13.15 11.90
C TRP A 101 -0.11 14.54 11.37
N THR A 102 -0.49 14.72 10.09
CA THR A 102 -0.75 16.06 9.54
C THR A 102 -2.06 16.65 10.05
N ASP A 103 -3.11 15.84 10.15
CA ASP A 103 -4.43 16.25 10.61
C ASP A 103 -4.48 16.50 12.13
N CYS A 104 -3.45 16.10 12.86
CA CYS A 104 -3.30 16.43 14.28
C CYS A 104 -3.26 17.94 14.56
N ARG A 105 -2.99 18.78 13.55
CA ARG A 105 -3.10 20.24 13.63
C ARG A 105 -4.52 20.73 13.89
N ARG A 106 -5.54 19.93 13.54
CA ARG A 106 -6.96 20.29 13.67
C ARG A 106 -7.34 20.43 15.13
N GLU A 107 -8.32 21.29 15.38
CA GLU A 107 -8.86 21.50 16.74
C GLU A 107 -9.41 20.22 17.34
N SER A 108 -10.20 19.48 16.56
CA SER A 108 -10.79 18.19 16.95
C SER A 108 -9.79 17.06 17.17
N ASN A 109 -8.52 17.26 16.81
CA ASN A 109 -7.45 16.27 16.92
C ASN A 109 -6.38 16.68 17.93
N GLY A 110 -6.65 17.73 18.72
CA GLY A 110 -5.84 18.16 19.84
C GLY A 110 -4.81 19.26 19.52
N ARG A 111 -4.91 19.92 18.35
CA ARG A 111 -4.08 21.08 17.96
C ARG A 111 -2.57 20.83 18.13
N ARG A 112 -2.11 19.63 17.79
CA ARG A 112 -0.71 19.23 17.91
C ARG A 112 0.07 19.72 16.69
N ASP A 113 1.36 20.02 16.89
CA ASP A 113 2.28 20.30 15.79
C ASP A 113 2.50 19.02 14.96
N PRO A 114 2.19 19.02 13.65
CA PRO A 114 2.41 17.87 12.79
C PRO A 114 3.85 17.36 12.73
N LEU A 115 4.85 18.24 12.76
CA LEU A 115 6.25 17.79 12.68
C LEU A 115 6.67 17.08 13.97
N GLU A 116 6.15 17.51 15.11
CA GLU A 116 6.29 16.84 16.39
C GLU A 116 5.58 15.47 16.37
N ARG A 117 4.35 15.42 15.83
CA ARG A 117 3.60 14.16 15.68
C ARG A 117 4.26 13.18 14.72
N LEU A 118 4.84 13.65 13.62
CA LEU A 118 5.64 12.84 12.71
C LEU A 118 6.85 12.24 13.41
N ALA A 119 7.54 13.02 14.25
CA ALA A 119 8.65 12.50 15.06
C ALA A 119 8.19 11.40 16.04
N LYS A 120 7.05 11.60 16.72
CA LYS A 120 6.46 10.59 17.60
C LYS A 120 6.04 9.33 16.84
N LEU A 121 5.43 9.47 15.67
CA LEU A 121 5.07 8.36 14.80
C LEU A 121 6.29 7.53 14.41
N ARG A 122 7.41 8.18 14.05
CA ARG A 122 8.69 7.51 13.75
C ARG A 122 9.24 6.75 14.95
N GLU A 123 9.22 7.37 16.13
CA GLU A 123 9.64 6.75 17.39
C GLU A 123 8.85 5.47 17.68
N VAL A 124 7.54 5.50 17.45
CA VAL A 124 6.64 4.39 17.81
C VAL A 124 6.70 3.26 16.78
N PHE A 125 6.57 3.56 15.49
CA PHE A 125 6.37 2.52 14.46
C PHE A 125 7.61 2.20 13.62
N PHE A 126 8.61 3.09 13.60
CA PHE A 126 9.74 3.01 12.68
C PHE A 126 11.10 3.08 13.40
N ALA A 127 11.14 2.62 14.66
CA ALA A 127 12.32 2.66 15.52
C ALA A 127 13.52 1.85 15.00
N ASP A 128 13.29 0.85 14.15
CA ASP A 128 14.36 0.03 13.57
C ASP A 128 14.05 -0.38 12.12
N ALA A 129 14.93 -1.21 11.54
CA ALA A 129 14.87 -1.69 10.16
C ALA A 129 13.89 -2.89 9.94
N PHE A 130 13.01 -3.22 10.89
CA PHE A 130 12.13 -4.38 10.79
C PHE A 130 10.65 -3.98 10.74
N SER A 131 9.82 -4.86 10.19
CA SER A 131 8.36 -4.74 10.28
C SER A 131 7.86 -4.81 11.73
N LEU A 132 6.62 -4.38 11.92
CA LEU A 132 5.83 -4.65 13.13
C LEU A 132 5.32 -6.11 13.11
N GLY A 133 4.55 -6.47 14.12
CA GLY A 133 3.96 -7.80 14.29
C GLY A 133 4.81 -8.74 15.15
N ARG A 134 4.21 -9.85 15.58
CA ARG A 134 4.88 -10.89 16.38
C ARG A 134 6.02 -11.56 15.61
N THR A 135 5.81 -11.76 14.31
CA THR A 135 6.83 -12.19 13.37
C THR A 135 7.34 -10.97 12.65
N ARG A 136 8.63 -10.69 12.75
CA ARG A 136 9.25 -9.51 12.13
C ARG A 136 10.01 -9.91 10.88
N MET A 137 10.01 -9.06 9.85
CA MET A 137 10.86 -9.23 8.67
C MET A 137 11.76 -8.00 8.47
N PRO A 138 12.99 -8.18 7.97
CA PRO A 138 13.87 -7.07 7.67
C PRO A 138 13.34 -6.28 6.46
N LEU A 139 13.48 -4.96 6.53
CA LEU A 139 13.08 -4.02 5.49
C LEU A 139 14.25 -3.09 5.19
N ALA A 140 14.60 -2.90 3.92
CA ALA A 140 15.51 -1.83 3.56
C ALA A 140 14.84 -0.49 3.85
N VAL A 141 15.58 0.46 4.43
CA VAL A 141 15.09 1.77 4.83
C VAL A 141 15.69 2.84 3.93
N GLN A 142 14.94 3.91 3.64
CA GLN A 142 15.52 5.08 3.02
C GLN A 142 16.36 5.87 4.03
N GLU A 143 17.65 5.56 4.12
CA GLU A 143 18.59 6.22 5.03
C GLU A 143 19.01 7.62 4.55
N SER A 144 18.99 7.84 3.24
CA SER A 144 19.10 9.17 2.63
C SER A 144 18.60 9.15 1.19
N CYS A 145 18.24 10.31 0.66
CA CYS A 145 17.98 10.46 -0.77
C CYS A 145 19.26 10.55 -1.63
N ALA A 146 20.44 10.53 -1.01
CA ALA A 146 21.74 10.73 -1.68
C ALA A 146 22.25 9.51 -2.46
N GLU A 147 21.57 8.36 -2.41
CA GLU A 147 22.05 7.12 -3.03
C GLU A 147 22.16 7.17 -4.57
N ARG A 148 21.77 8.25 -5.26
CA ARG A 148 22.10 8.40 -6.69
C ARG A 148 22.00 9.80 -7.33
N SER A 149 21.42 10.83 -6.71
CA SER A 149 21.28 12.11 -7.42
C SER A 149 22.58 12.90 -7.41
N LYS A 150 23.12 13.20 -8.62
CA LYS A 150 24.20 14.19 -8.83
C LYS A 150 23.85 15.60 -8.33
N ILE A 151 22.61 15.81 -7.89
CA ILE A 151 22.11 17.01 -7.22
C ILE A 151 21.77 16.60 -5.79
N GLY A 152 22.50 17.15 -4.82
CA GLY A 152 22.40 16.81 -3.40
C GLY A 152 20.99 17.00 -2.85
N CYS A 153 20.24 15.90 -2.75
CA CYS A 153 19.07 15.89 -1.90
C CYS A 153 19.58 15.79 -0.45
N VAL A 154 19.25 16.80 0.36
CA VAL A 154 19.71 16.97 1.75
C VAL A 154 18.63 16.55 2.75
N CYS A 155 17.69 15.71 2.32
CA CYS A 155 16.60 15.28 3.19
C CYS A 155 17.08 14.29 4.24
N PRO A 156 16.53 14.36 5.46
CA PRO A 156 16.78 13.34 6.47
C PRO A 156 16.31 11.98 5.97
N ALA A 157 16.74 10.92 6.65
CA ALA A 157 16.17 9.59 6.46
C ALA A 157 14.64 9.65 6.55
N LEU A 158 13.97 8.93 5.65
CA LEU A 158 12.52 8.73 5.69
C LEU A 158 12.28 7.28 6.10
N PRO A 159 12.22 7.00 7.41
CA PRO A 159 12.11 5.63 7.89
C PRO A 159 10.74 5.01 7.58
N GLU A 160 9.79 5.76 7.02
CA GLU A 160 8.51 5.25 6.53
C GLU A 160 8.62 4.63 5.14
N ASN A 161 9.65 5.01 4.38
CA ASN A 161 9.96 4.46 3.07
C ASN A 161 10.77 3.17 3.24
N ARG A 162 10.10 2.05 2.96
CA ARG A 162 10.59 0.69 3.14
C ARG A 162 10.59 -0.04 1.82
N LEU A 163 11.55 -0.96 1.65
CA LEU A 163 11.68 -1.78 0.45
C LEU A 163 12.06 -3.21 0.82
N TRP A 164 11.42 -4.18 0.19
CA TRP A 164 11.75 -5.60 0.32
C TRP A 164 11.42 -6.34 -0.97
N THR A 165 11.86 -7.59 -1.07
CA THR A 165 11.57 -8.46 -2.21
C THR A 165 11.01 -9.80 -1.75
N LYS A 166 10.08 -10.35 -2.52
CA LYS A 166 9.57 -11.71 -2.31
C LYS A 166 9.14 -12.31 -3.65
N ALA A 167 9.53 -13.56 -3.91
CA ALA A 167 9.22 -14.27 -5.15
C ALA A 167 9.50 -13.44 -6.43
N LYS A 168 10.62 -12.68 -6.41
CA LYS A 168 11.05 -11.80 -7.50
C LYS A 168 10.10 -10.63 -7.78
N VAL A 169 9.28 -10.24 -6.81
CA VAL A 169 8.48 -9.00 -6.83
C VAL A 169 9.08 -8.02 -5.83
N VAL A 170 9.24 -6.78 -6.26
CA VAL A 170 9.69 -5.68 -5.40
C VAL A 170 8.47 -5.07 -4.71
N PHE A 171 8.61 -4.72 -3.45
CA PHE A 171 7.61 -4.01 -2.68
C PHE A 171 8.24 -2.73 -2.13
N ALA A 172 7.52 -1.62 -2.22
CA ALA A 172 7.97 -0.35 -1.69
C ALA A 172 6.80 0.40 -1.03
N THR A 173 7.01 0.88 0.19
CA THR A 173 6.17 1.95 0.75
C THR A 173 6.71 3.30 0.30
N ILE A 174 5.79 4.21 -0.03
CA ILE A 174 6.07 5.60 -0.38
C ILE A 174 5.25 6.47 0.58
N HIS A 175 5.93 7.29 1.38
CA HIS A 175 5.29 8.14 2.37
C HIS A 175 4.75 9.40 1.69
N VAL A 176 3.59 9.28 1.03
CA VAL A 176 2.77 10.39 0.53
C VAL A 176 1.39 10.26 1.16
N VAL A 177 0.95 11.36 1.79
CA VAL A 177 -0.26 11.37 2.62
C VAL A 177 -1.35 12.25 2.01
N GLY A 178 -2.57 11.99 2.45
CA GLY A 178 -3.80 12.61 2.01
C GLY A 178 -3.92 14.09 2.32
N SER A 179 -5.11 14.58 1.97
CA SER A 179 -5.46 15.96 1.73
C SER A 179 -4.52 16.65 0.72
N ASN A 180 -3.44 17.27 1.18
CA ASN A 180 -2.53 18.12 0.42
C ASN A 180 -1.06 17.77 0.63
N ASP A 181 -0.76 16.57 1.12
CA ASP A 181 0.60 16.09 1.40
C ASP A 181 1.38 17.00 2.38
N ASN A 182 0.70 17.66 3.32
CA ASN A 182 1.25 18.67 4.24
C ASN A 182 1.59 20.04 3.60
N ARG A 183 1.20 20.31 2.35
CA ARG A 183 1.55 21.54 1.62
C ARG A 183 0.53 22.68 1.77
N GLY A 184 0.99 23.89 2.06
CA GLY A 184 0.22 25.13 2.01
C GLY A 184 -0.34 25.58 3.37
N PHE A 185 0.11 24.98 4.46
CA PHE A 185 -0.28 25.37 5.81
C PHE A 185 0.64 26.45 6.40
N ASP A 186 1.95 26.25 6.30
CA ASP A 186 2.99 27.14 6.83
C ASP A 186 4.35 26.80 6.18
N ALA A 187 5.34 27.65 6.40
CA ALA A 187 6.67 27.50 5.79
C ALA A 187 7.40 26.21 6.20
N ALA A 188 7.16 25.70 7.41
CA ALA A 188 7.80 24.49 7.93
C ALA A 188 7.21 23.24 7.27
N SER A 189 5.89 23.17 7.17
CA SER A 189 5.13 22.11 6.50
C SER A 189 5.50 22.06 5.01
N ASP A 190 5.59 23.22 4.36
CA ASP A 190 6.03 23.33 2.97
C ASP A 190 7.48 22.88 2.74
N ALA A 191 8.39 23.17 3.68
CA ALA A 191 9.78 22.73 3.60
C ALA A 191 9.90 21.22 3.79
N GLU A 192 9.14 20.65 4.74
CA GLU A 192 9.05 19.21 4.97
C GLU A 192 8.52 18.50 3.71
N GLN A 193 7.39 18.94 3.17
CA GLN A 193 6.76 18.33 1.99
C GLN A 193 7.70 18.34 0.78
N ARG A 194 8.31 19.49 0.45
CA ARG A 194 9.26 19.59 -0.67
C ARG A 194 10.42 18.63 -0.52
N CYS A 195 10.93 18.46 0.69
CA CYS A 195 12.01 17.52 0.95
C CYS A 195 11.53 16.08 0.76
N ARG A 196 10.41 15.73 1.39
CA ARG A 196 9.85 14.38 1.34
C ARG A 196 9.44 13.98 -0.07
N GLU A 197 8.87 14.88 -0.87
CA GLU A 197 8.54 14.62 -2.28
C GLU A 197 9.80 14.28 -3.09
N ALA A 198 10.86 15.08 -3.00
CA ALA A 198 12.11 14.81 -3.71
C ALA A 198 12.70 13.44 -3.32
N ALA A 199 12.68 13.12 -2.04
CA ALA A 199 13.16 11.85 -1.51
C ALA A 199 12.27 10.65 -1.92
N ASN A 200 10.94 10.83 -1.94
CA ASN A 200 9.98 9.83 -2.41
C ASN A 200 10.16 9.52 -3.90
N LEU A 201 10.39 10.54 -4.74
CA LEU A 201 10.63 10.34 -6.17
C LEU A 201 11.93 9.57 -6.43
N ALA A 202 13.00 9.85 -5.66
CA ALA A 202 14.24 9.09 -5.74
C ALA A 202 14.07 7.63 -5.25
N TRP A 203 13.28 7.42 -4.20
CA TRP A 203 12.96 6.09 -3.68
C TRP A 203 12.15 5.26 -4.67
N LEU A 204 11.15 5.89 -5.30
CA LEU A 204 10.34 5.28 -6.35
C LEU A 204 11.22 4.86 -7.55
N GLU A 205 12.14 5.72 -7.99
CA GLU A 205 13.11 5.37 -9.04
C GLU A 205 13.99 4.17 -8.64
N ARG A 206 14.46 4.12 -7.38
CA ARG A 206 15.21 2.96 -6.85
C ARG A 206 14.38 1.68 -6.94
N ALA A 207 13.11 1.71 -6.54
CA ALA A 207 12.21 0.57 -6.59
C ALA A 207 11.98 0.09 -8.04
N PHE A 208 11.70 1.01 -8.97
CA PHE A 208 11.54 0.68 -10.39
C PHE A 208 12.80 0.11 -11.03
N ARG A 209 13.97 0.67 -10.73
CA ARG A 209 15.24 0.11 -11.22
C ARG A 209 15.46 -1.30 -10.70
N LEU A 210 15.20 -1.55 -9.41
CA LEU A 210 15.29 -2.91 -8.86
C LEU A 210 14.30 -3.84 -9.55
N ALA A 211 13.05 -3.41 -9.74
CA ALA A 211 12.04 -4.20 -10.44
C ALA A 211 12.39 -4.46 -11.91
N GLY A 212 13.28 -3.65 -12.51
CA GLY A 212 13.78 -3.80 -13.87
C GLY A 212 14.99 -4.72 -14.02
N THR A 213 15.60 -5.21 -12.92
CA THR A 213 16.72 -6.16 -13.03
C THR A 213 16.26 -7.49 -13.62
N GLU A 214 17.20 -8.26 -14.17
CA GLU A 214 16.91 -9.57 -14.74
C GLU A 214 16.21 -10.49 -13.72
N GLY A 215 15.22 -11.24 -14.19
CA GLY A 215 14.45 -12.19 -13.38
C GLY A 215 13.34 -11.58 -12.50
N MET A 216 13.31 -10.26 -12.29
CA MET A 216 12.21 -9.62 -11.55
C MET A 216 10.89 -9.67 -12.34
N ARG A 217 9.78 -9.78 -11.63
CA ARG A 217 8.45 -10.06 -12.18
C ARG A 217 7.50 -8.88 -12.11
N GLY A 218 7.65 -8.01 -11.12
CA GLY A 218 6.77 -6.86 -10.95
C GLY A 218 7.13 -6.01 -9.74
N LEU A 219 6.29 -5.01 -9.49
CA LEU A 219 6.44 -4.05 -8.42
C LEU A 219 5.10 -3.81 -7.72
N VAL A 220 5.12 -3.73 -6.40
CA VAL A 220 4.02 -3.22 -5.59
C VAL A 220 4.46 -1.91 -4.94
N ILE A 221 3.66 -0.87 -5.13
CA ILE A 221 3.81 0.45 -4.50
C ILE A 221 2.66 0.60 -3.51
N ALA A 222 2.96 0.89 -2.24
CA ALA A 222 1.99 1.13 -1.20
C ALA A 222 2.14 2.56 -0.65
N THR A 223 1.05 3.32 -0.61
CA THR A 223 1.02 4.73 -0.20
C THR A 223 -0.40 5.07 0.28
N GLN A 224 -0.61 6.10 1.08
CA GLN A 224 -1.97 6.34 1.62
C GLN A 224 -2.85 7.11 0.62
N MET A 225 -2.36 8.22 0.07
CA MET A 225 -3.20 9.18 -0.66
C MET A 225 -3.93 8.62 -1.89
N ASN A 226 -5.05 9.23 -2.25
CA ASN A 226 -5.74 9.02 -3.51
C ASN A 226 -5.41 10.15 -4.52
N PRO A 227 -4.48 9.92 -5.47
CA PRO A 227 -4.05 10.97 -6.40
C PRO A 227 -5.03 11.19 -7.57
N PHE A 228 -6.12 10.40 -7.61
CA PHE A 228 -7.16 10.44 -8.64
C PHE A 228 -8.46 11.09 -8.17
N ALA A 229 -8.55 11.43 -6.88
CA ALA A 229 -9.72 12.11 -6.35
C ALA A 229 -9.83 13.54 -6.91
N SER A 230 -11.06 14.04 -7.05
CA SER A 230 -11.31 15.39 -7.58
C SER A 230 -10.71 16.50 -6.70
N TYR A 231 -10.57 16.24 -5.39
CA TYR A 231 -9.99 17.17 -4.42
C TYR A 231 -8.46 17.16 -4.38
N ALA A 232 -7.82 16.20 -5.05
CA ALA A 232 -6.39 15.94 -4.95
C ALA A 232 -5.51 17.07 -5.54
N GLY A 233 -6.12 18.00 -6.30
CA GLY A 233 -5.41 19.11 -6.93
C GLY A 233 -4.21 18.65 -7.77
N LYS A 234 -3.15 19.48 -7.81
CA LYS A 234 -1.90 19.18 -8.54
C LYS A 234 -0.77 18.67 -7.66
N VAL A 235 -0.98 18.51 -6.35
CA VAL A 235 0.12 18.14 -5.42
C VAL A 235 0.70 16.77 -5.75
N TYR A 236 -0.11 15.84 -6.24
CA TYR A 236 0.32 14.48 -6.57
C TYR A 236 0.74 14.29 -8.03
N ASP A 237 0.73 15.33 -8.86
CA ASP A 237 1.09 15.24 -10.27
C ASP A 237 2.54 14.74 -10.49
N PRO A 238 3.56 15.20 -9.73
CA PRO A 238 4.93 14.68 -9.87
C PRO A 238 5.01 13.16 -9.65
N LEU A 239 4.32 12.65 -8.63
CA LEU A 239 4.28 11.22 -8.34
C LEU A 239 3.55 10.44 -9.44
N LYS A 240 2.37 10.90 -9.88
CA LYS A 240 1.60 10.26 -10.96
C LYS A 240 2.42 10.18 -12.24
N ALA A 241 3.05 11.29 -12.65
CA ALA A 241 3.89 11.36 -13.83
C ALA A 241 5.07 10.39 -13.72
N ARG A 242 5.75 10.35 -12.56
CA ARG A 242 6.86 9.43 -12.32
C ARG A 242 6.41 7.96 -12.39
N VAL A 243 5.33 7.58 -11.72
CA VAL A 243 4.80 6.20 -11.78
C VAL A 243 4.44 5.82 -13.22
N ALA A 244 3.74 6.70 -13.95
CA ALA A 244 3.34 6.44 -15.33
C ALA A 244 4.55 6.23 -16.26
N ALA A 245 5.54 7.13 -16.21
CA ALA A 245 6.73 7.06 -17.04
C ALA A 245 7.57 5.81 -16.72
N GLU A 246 7.84 5.55 -15.43
CA GLU A 246 8.66 4.42 -15.02
C GLU A 246 7.97 3.08 -15.26
N ALA A 247 6.66 2.99 -15.04
CA ALA A 247 5.92 1.76 -15.33
C ALA A 247 5.91 1.44 -16.83
N LYS A 248 5.73 2.45 -17.70
CA LYS A 248 5.80 2.26 -19.15
C LYS A 248 7.16 1.73 -19.58
N ARG A 249 8.24 2.25 -18.98
CA ARG A 249 9.62 1.78 -19.20
C ARG A 249 9.87 0.38 -18.65
N LEU A 250 9.31 0.06 -17.48
CA LEU A 250 9.46 -1.23 -16.82
C LEU A 250 8.80 -2.35 -17.64
N ALA A 251 7.65 -2.08 -18.26
CA ALA A 251 6.88 -3.05 -19.06
C ALA A 251 6.56 -4.37 -18.33
N ARG A 252 6.48 -4.34 -16.98
CA ARG A 252 6.08 -5.45 -16.11
C ARG A 252 4.89 -5.03 -15.23
N PRO A 253 4.12 -5.98 -14.68
CA PRO A 253 3.01 -5.67 -13.79
C PRO A 253 3.43 -4.78 -12.60
N VAL A 254 2.65 -3.72 -12.38
CA VAL A 254 2.75 -2.82 -11.22
C VAL A 254 1.40 -2.80 -10.51
N LEU A 255 1.39 -3.04 -9.21
CA LEU A 255 0.24 -2.85 -8.34
C LEU A 255 0.44 -1.59 -7.49
N PHE A 256 -0.46 -0.62 -7.62
CA PHE A 256 -0.47 0.62 -6.85
C PHE A 256 -1.56 0.53 -5.78
N VAL A 257 -1.18 0.25 -4.54
CA VAL A 257 -2.06 0.04 -3.39
C VAL A 257 -2.18 1.34 -2.59
N HIS A 258 -3.41 1.81 -2.36
CA HIS A 258 -3.65 2.99 -1.54
C HIS A 258 -5.00 2.99 -0.81
N GLY A 259 -5.23 4.01 0.02
CA GLY A 259 -6.42 4.23 0.84
C GLY A 259 -7.10 5.56 0.52
N GLU A 260 -7.38 6.35 1.56
CA GLU A 260 -7.79 7.76 1.57
C GLU A 260 -9.27 8.01 1.20
N SER A 261 -9.82 7.40 0.15
CA SER A 261 -11.22 7.63 -0.24
C SER A 261 -12.20 6.57 0.30
N HIS A 262 -11.72 5.66 1.14
CA HIS A 262 -12.49 4.64 1.87
C HIS A 262 -13.39 3.76 0.97
N THR A 263 -13.06 3.64 -0.32
CA THR A 263 -13.88 2.90 -1.27
C THR A 263 -13.03 1.84 -1.93
N TYR A 264 -13.39 0.56 -1.74
CA TYR A 264 -12.73 -0.51 -2.48
C TYR A 264 -12.83 -0.27 -4.00
N ARG A 265 -11.68 -0.22 -4.67
CA ARG A 265 -11.59 -0.09 -6.14
C ARG A 265 -10.42 -0.92 -6.67
N PHE A 266 -10.64 -1.59 -7.80
CA PHE A 266 -9.58 -2.28 -8.53
C PHE A 266 -9.70 -2.02 -10.03
N ASP A 267 -8.86 -1.14 -10.56
CA ASP A 267 -8.93 -0.65 -11.93
C ASP A 267 -7.57 -0.19 -12.46
N ARG A 268 -7.54 0.59 -13.57
CA ARG A 268 -6.31 1.04 -14.25
C ARG A 268 -6.32 2.55 -14.52
N PRO A 269 -6.22 3.43 -13.51
CA PRO A 269 -6.49 4.85 -13.67
C PRO A 269 -5.32 5.65 -14.25
N PHE A 270 -4.10 5.10 -14.21
CA PHE A 270 -2.89 5.79 -14.66
C PHE A 270 -2.91 6.08 -16.17
N ARG A 271 -2.49 7.30 -16.49
CA ARG A 271 -2.30 7.80 -17.86
C ARG A 271 -0.92 8.41 -17.99
N ASP A 272 -0.34 8.33 -19.18
CA ASP A 272 0.89 9.05 -19.52
C ASP A 272 0.61 10.50 -19.93
N ASP A 273 1.67 11.26 -20.22
CA ASP A 273 1.58 12.69 -20.57
C ASP A 273 0.79 12.94 -21.86
N ALA A 274 0.64 11.93 -22.73
CA ALA A 274 -0.20 11.98 -23.93
C ALA A 274 -1.66 11.59 -23.63
N GLY A 275 -2.00 11.29 -22.37
CA GLY A 275 -3.32 10.85 -21.94
C GLY A 275 -3.60 9.37 -22.22
N ALA A 276 -2.64 8.60 -22.74
CA ALA A 276 -2.82 7.18 -23.02
C ALA A 276 -2.77 6.37 -21.72
N ARG A 277 -3.59 5.32 -21.61
CA ARG A 277 -3.63 4.47 -20.41
C ARG A 277 -2.31 3.69 -20.27
N VAL A 278 -1.76 3.68 -19.06
CA VAL A 278 -0.59 2.86 -18.72
C VAL A 278 -1.07 1.46 -18.32
N GLY A 279 -1.12 0.54 -19.30
CA GLY A 279 -1.83 -0.75 -19.17
C GLY A 279 -1.30 -1.71 -18.12
N ASN A 280 -0.02 -1.61 -17.76
CA ASN A 280 0.64 -2.48 -16.78
C ASN A 280 0.53 -1.99 -15.33
N VAL A 281 -0.12 -0.85 -15.07
CA VAL A 281 -0.38 -0.38 -13.70
C VAL A 281 -1.85 -0.64 -13.33
N ARG A 282 -2.07 -1.45 -12.29
CA ARG A 282 -3.38 -1.61 -11.67
C ARG A 282 -3.41 -0.88 -10.34
N ARG A 283 -4.47 -0.12 -10.09
CA ARG A 283 -4.76 0.46 -8.78
C ARG A 283 -5.51 -0.57 -7.95
N LEU A 284 -5.15 -0.66 -6.67
CA LEU A 284 -5.95 -1.26 -5.61
C LEU A 284 -6.20 -0.20 -4.54
N GLU A 285 -7.43 0.30 -4.45
CA GLU A 285 -7.87 1.05 -3.28
C GLU A 285 -8.48 0.08 -2.26
N VAL A 286 -7.99 0.10 -1.04
CA VAL A 286 -8.46 -0.77 0.05
C VAL A 286 -9.80 -0.29 0.62
N PHE A 287 -10.39 -1.08 1.50
CA PHE A 287 -11.52 -0.63 2.33
C PHE A 287 -11.06 0.45 3.33
N GLY A 288 -12.00 1.24 3.83
CA GLY A 288 -11.77 2.20 4.90
C GLY A 288 -13.04 2.50 5.68
N SER A 289 -12.92 3.26 6.76
CA SER A 289 -14.02 3.61 7.66
C SER A 289 -15.29 4.06 6.89
N PRO A 290 -16.49 3.54 7.22
CA PRO A 290 -16.80 2.64 8.34
C PRO A 290 -16.65 1.14 8.00
N GLN A 291 -16.12 0.79 6.83
CA GLN A 291 -15.99 -0.59 6.38
C GLN A 291 -14.66 -1.18 6.82
N VAL A 292 -14.65 -1.89 7.95
CA VAL A 292 -13.45 -2.61 8.42
C VAL A 292 -13.27 -3.92 7.63
N GLY A 293 -12.57 -3.80 6.51
CA GLY A 293 -12.26 -4.90 5.59
C GLY A 293 -10.80 -4.90 5.15
N TRP A 294 -10.41 -5.95 4.45
CA TRP A 294 -9.06 -6.10 3.88
C TRP A 294 -9.15 -6.71 2.49
N VAL A 295 -8.04 -6.75 1.77
CA VAL A 295 -7.96 -7.36 0.44
C VAL A 295 -6.87 -8.42 0.46
N ARG A 296 -7.22 -9.66 0.09
CA ARG A 296 -6.24 -10.71 -0.15
C ARG A 296 -5.64 -10.49 -1.53
N VAL A 297 -4.33 -10.32 -1.59
CA VAL A 297 -3.60 -10.21 -2.85
C VAL A 297 -2.76 -11.45 -3.05
N THR A 298 -3.10 -12.24 -4.06
CA THR A 298 -2.33 -13.42 -4.49
C THR A 298 -1.33 -13.00 -5.56
N VAL A 299 -0.06 -13.28 -5.32
CA VAL A 299 1.02 -13.11 -6.30
C VAL A 299 1.33 -14.47 -6.90
N ASP A 300 0.93 -14.68 -8.15
CA ASP A 300 1.11 -15.94 -8.87
C ASP A 300 1.96 -15.73 -10.13
N PRO A 301 3.22 -16.16 -10.12
CA PRO A 301 4.09 -16.09 -11.29
C PRO A 301 3.61 -16.80 -12.55
N ASN A 302 2.67 -17.75 -12.43
CA ASN A 302 2.06 -18.40 -13.60
C ASN A 302 0.91 -17.57 -14.19
N ASP A 303 0.46 -16.53 -13.49
CA ASP A 303 -0.58 -15.63 -13.95
C ASP A 303 0.01 -14.49 -14.80
N PRO A 304 -0.48 -14.27 -16.03
CA PRO A 304 -0.03 -13.14 -16.86
C PRO A 304 -0.28 -11.77 -16.22
N ASP A 305 -1.30 -11.64 -15.37
CA ASP A 305 -1.59 -10.42 -14.62
C ASP A 305 -0.70 -10.29 -13.35
N LEU A 306 -0.04 -11.37 -12.91
CA LEU A 306 0.76 -11.52 -11.68
C LEU A 306 0.00 -11.35 -10.35
N PHE A 307 -0.87 -10.35 -10.25
CA PHE A 307 -1.66 -10.06 -9.05
C PHE A 307 -3.13 -10.45 -9.25
N ARG A 308 -3.66 -11.29 -8.37
CA ARG A 308 -5.11 -11.49 -8.21
C ARG A 308 -5.54 -10.84 -6.90
N VAL A 309 -6.66 -10.14 -6.91
CA VAL A 309 -7.18 -9.45 -5.72
C VAL A 309 -8.56 -10.00 -5.37
N GLU A 310 -8.77 -10.26 -4.09
CA GLU A 310 -10.02 -10.74 -3.53
C GLU A 310 -10.43 -9.82 -2.37
N PRO A 311 -11.52 -9.04 -2.52
CA PRO A 311 -12.01 -8.18 -1.45
C PRO A 311 -12.60 -9.02 -0.32
N MET A 312 -12.11 -8.81 0.89
CA MET A 312 -12.55 -9.46 2.13
C MET A 312 -13.21 -8.39 3.02
N GLY A 313 -14.42 -7.99 2.62
CA GLY A 313 -15.20 -6.95 3.31
C GLY A 313 -15.54 -7.30 4.77
N PRO A 314 -16.14 -6.35 5.53
CA PRO A 314 -16.62 -6.63 6.86
C PRO A 314 -17.63 -7.80 6.84
N PRO A 315 -17.65 -8.67 7.86
CA PRO A 315 -18.64 -9.72 7.94
C PRO A 315 -20.06 -9.13 7.88
N ALA A 316 -20.98 -9.83 7.23
CA ALA A 316 -22.38 -9.42 7.19
C ALA A 316 -22.90 -9.24 8.63
N PRO A 317 -23.79 -8.26 8.90
CA PRO A 317 -24.45 -8.17 10.19
C PRO A 317 -25.13 -9.50 10.48
N GLY A 318 -24.77 -10.12 11.60
CA GLY A 318 -25.41 -11.35 12.10
C GLY A 318 -26.79 -11.09 12.67
#